data_AF-A0A432P9N3-F1
#
_entry.id   AF-A0A432P9N3-F1
#
_cell.length_a   1.000
_cell.length_b   1.000
_cell.length_c   1.000
_cell.angle_alpha   90.00
_cell.angle_beta   90.00
_cell.angle_gamma   90.00
#
_symmetry.space_group_name_H-M   'P 1'
#
loop_
_entity.id
_entity.type
_entity.pdbx_description
1 polymer ?
#
loop_
_entity_poly.entity_id
_entity_poly.type
_entity_poly.pdbx_seq_one_letter_code
_entity_poly.pdbx_strand_id
1 'polypeptide(L)'
;MAAKTTLNAKNLETLGAQRLAELLIEISTGSAAHKRRLRMELAGNHGSAEVAREVRKRLASIARARSFIEWHKVKTVNADLETQRSTIVTVVAADDPKEAFDLIWQFLAVAHTIFERSNSGDSVFIETFHRACADAGVIASAASIGTDVLADRVFDALQDNDHGQYDPLIAEMLPALGKDGLERLKSLLVQWSNEAEEEPADADREVFGWGGNGPIYRDEIDANHRQMTARIALQEIADAQNDVDAFIAQQPEQTLRAPTIAAEIADRLLLAGRAGEALEILDAADHRGRFELPYEWERARVEALDALGREEEARAYQWQCFEQSLDGEHLRALLRRLPDFDDIEAEEKAFAFVHGFPDVHRALAFFLTWPALAEAAKLISKRQAELDGNLYELMTPAAEILQEKHPLAATILLRAMIGFALDYGRSSRYKHAARHLAECASLAPHIDDFGSAPPHDAYLVELKRQHGNKHGFWSLMR
;
A
#
# COMPACT_ATOMS: atom_id res chain seq x y z
N MET A 1 -2.14 47.87 13.60
CA MET A 1 -0.86 48.06 12.90
C MET A 1 0.16 47.13 13.52
N ALA A 2 0.77 46.21 12.77
CA ALA A 2 1.82 45.34 13.30
C ALA A 2 3.01 46.19 13.78
N ALA A 3 3.65 45.81 14.89
CA ALA A 3 4.80 46.54 15.40
C ALA A 3 5.93 46.57 14.34
N LYS A 4 6.61 47.72 14.21
CA LYS A 4 7.70 47.92 13.23
C LYS A 4 8.89 46.94 13.40
N THR A 5 8.94 46.21 14.51
CA THR A 5 9.99 45.25 14.88
C THR A 5 9.56 43.79 14.77
N THR A 6 8.30 43.49 14.41
CA THR A 6 7.84 42.11 14.22
C THR A 6 8.50 41.49 12.99
N LEU A 7 9.00 40.25 13.08
CA LEU A 7 9.60 39.54 11.95
C LEU A 7 8.54 39.20 10.89
N ASN A 8 8.56 39.91 9.77
CA ASN A 8 7.72 39.65 8.59
C ASN A 8 8.36 40.28 7.33
N ALA A 9 7.91 39.85 6.14
CA ALA A 9 8.45 40.33 4.86
C ALA A 9 8.43 41.86 4.73
N LYS A 10 7.31 42.51 5.06
CA LYS A 10 7.14 43.96 4.96
C LYS A 10 8.14 44.74 5.83
N ASN A 11 8.43 44.26 7.04
CA ASN A 11 9.41 44.90 7.91
C ASN A 11 10.84 44.60 7.43
N LEU A 12 11.13 43.41 6.89
CA LEU A 12 12.43 43.07 6.31
C LEU A 12 12.75 43.92 5.08
N GLU A 13 11.78 44.20 4.21
CA GLU A 13 11.93 45.10 3.05
C GLU A 13 12.47 46.49 3.44
N THR A 14 12.14 46.98 4.64
CA THR A 14 12.61 48.29 5.13
C THR A 14 14.12 48.36 5.39
N LEU A 15 14.81 47.21 5.47
CA LEU A 15 16.27 47.13 5.64
C LEU A 15 17.03 47.48 4.34
N GLY A 16 16.37 47.42 3.19
CA GLY A 16 16.96 47.68 1.88
C GLY A 16 17.73 46.50 1.30
N ALA A 17 17.86 46.48 -0.04
CA ALA A 17 18.41 45.35 -0.80
C ALA A 17 19.84 44.97 -0.39
N GLN A 18 20.72 45.95 -0.15
CA GLN A 18 22.12 45.69 0.23
C GLN A 18 22.20 44.93 1.56
N ARG A 19 21.49 45.39 2.59
CA ARG A 19 21.52 44.75 3.90
C ARG A 19 20.88 43.37 3.89
N LEU A 20 19.80 43.19 3.12
CA LEU A 20 19.18 41.90 2.92
C LEU A 20 20.10 40.91 2.20
N ALA A 21 20.83 41.35 1.16
CA ALA A 21 21.80 40.50 0.47
C ALA A 21 22.94 40.05 1.39
N GLU A 22 23.51 40.97 2.19
CA GLU A 22 24.51 40.63 3.21
C GLU A 22 24.00 39.59 4.21
N LEU A 23 22.78 39.78 4.73
CA LEU A 23 22.16 38.85 5.68
C LEU A 23 21.88 37.48 5.03
N LEU A 24 21.47 37.44 3.77
CA LEU A 24 21.26 36.17 3.05
C LEU A 24 22.59 35.43 2.84
N ILE A 25 23.69 36.13 2.57
CA ILE A 25 25.04 35.53 2.50
C ILE A 25 25.47 35.01 3.88
N GLU A 26 25.24 35.78 4.94
CA GLU A 26 25.56 35.39 6.31
C GLU A 26 24.77 34.12 6.73
N ILE A 27 23.44 34.13 6.57
CA ILE A 27 22.55 33.03 6.96
C ILE A 27 22.73 31.79 6.06
N SER A 28 23.16 31.97 4.81
CA SER A 28 23.50 30.85 3.93
C SER A 28 24.89 30.28 4.19
N THR A 29 25.75 30.97 4.95
CA THR A 29 27.07 30.47 5.32
C THR A 29 26.92 29.23 6.20
N GLY A 30 27.59 28.13 5.84
CA GLY A 30 27.45 26.82 6.49
C GLY A 30 26.26 25.98 6.01
N SER A 31 25.27 26.54 5.29
CA SER A 31 24.14 25.79 4.73
C SER A 31 24.25 25.65 3.21
N ALA A 32 24.66 24.47 2.74
CA ALA A 32 24.72 24.18 1.32
C ALA A 32 23.35 24.29 0.63
N ALA A 33 22.26 23.95 1.35
CA ALA A 33 20.89 24.06 0.85
C ALA A 33 20.49 25.53 0.61
N HIS A 34 20.75 26.42 1.57
CA HIS A 34 20.43 27.85 1.42
C HIS A 34 21.25 28.48 0.27
N LYS A 35 22.53 28.14 0.14
CA LYS A 35 23.36 28.61 -0.98
C LYS A 35 22.81 28.16 -2.33
N ARG A 36 22.32 26.92 -2.44
CA ARG A 36 21.69 26.42 -3.68
C ARG A 36 20.41 27.18 -4.00
N ARG A 37 19.55 27.39 -3.00
CA ARG A 37 18.32 28.18 -3.18
C ARG A 37 18.62 29.59 -3.70
N LEU A 38 19.57 30.30 -3.09
CA LEU A 38 19.96 31.64 -3.54
C LEU A 38 20.51 31.65 -4.97
N ARG A 39 21.33 30.65 -5.35
CA ARG A 39 21.81 30.53 -6.74
C ARG A 39 20.66 30.29 -7.73
N MET A 40 19.67 29.50 -7.33
CA MET A 40 18.49 29.27 -8.15
C MET A 40 17.67 30.55 -8.36
N GLU A 41 17.39 31.32 -7.29
CA GLU A 41 16.70 32.60 -7.42
C GLU A 41 17.47 33.59 -8.32
N LEU A 42 18.80 33.59 -8.25
CA LEU A 42 19.64 34.39 -9.14
C LEU A 42 19.56 33.92 -10.59
N ALA A 43 19.64 32.61 -10.84
CA ALA A 43 19.53 32.03 -12.17
C ALA A 43 18.18 32.34 -12.82
N GLY A 44 17.08 32.30 -12.04
CA GLY A 44 15.74 32.66 -12.51
C GLY A 44 15.66 34.08 -13.08
N ASN A 45 16.41 35.03 -12.54
CA ASN A 45 16.50 36.40 -13.06
C ASN A 45 17.30 36.52 -14.37
N HIS A 46 18.09 35.51 -14.72
CA HIS A 46 18.91 35.47 -15.93
C HIS A 46 18.31 34.59 -17.04
N GLY A 47 17.12 34.03 -16.83
CA GLY A 47 16.38 33.23 -17.80
C GLY A 47 16.41 31.72 -17.55
N SER A 48 15.49 31.01 -18.19
CA SER A 48 15.29 29.55 -18.11
C SER A 48 16.57 28.74 -18.40
N ALA A 49 17.40 29.17 -19.35
CA ALA A 49 18.64 28.49 -19.72
C ALA A 49 19.66 28.44 -18.56
N GLU A 50 19.75 29.50 -17.76
CA GLU A 50 20.66 29.53 -16.61
C GLU A 50 20.13 28.67 -15.46
N VAL A 51 18.80 28.64 -15.29
CA VAL A 51 18.11 27.71 -14.38
C VAL A 51 18.43 26.26 -14.77
N ALA A 52 18.26 25.91 -16.05
CA ALA A 52 18.58 24.59 -16.58
C ALA A 52 20.05 24.21 -16.32
N ARG A 53 20.99 25.15 -16.47
CA ARG A 53 22.42 24.94 -16.19
C ARG A 53 22.68 24.62 -14.72
N GLU A 54 22.04 25.31 -13.78
CA GLU A 54 22.20 25.04 -12.36
C GLU A 54 21.55 23.71 -11.93
N VAL A 55 20.37 23.37 -12.48
CA VAL A 55 19.75 22.05 -12.27
C VAL A 55 20.67 20.94 -12.78
N ARG A 56 21.15 21.02 -14.04
CA ARG A 56 22.08 20.05 -14.62
C ARG A 56 23.32 19.82 -13.76
N LYS A 57 23.92 20.92 -13.28
CA LYS A 57 25.07 20.86 -12.38
C LYS A 57 24.75 20.14 -11.07
N ARG A 58 23.54 20.33 -10.53
CA ARG A 58 23.12 19.63 -9.32
C ARG A 58 22.89 18.14 -9.57
N LEU A 59 22.20 17.77 -10.64
CA LEU A 59 21.99 16.36 -11.02
C LEU A 59 23.34 15.64 -11.23
N ALA A 60 24.27 16.25 -11.96
CA ALA A 60 25.63 15.71 -12.13
C ALA A 60 26.43 15.62 -10.81
N SER A 61 26.10 16.43 -9.81
CA SER A 61 26.67 16.30 -8.46
C SER A 61 26.04 15.18 -7.66
N ILE A 62 24.75 14.88 -7.85
CA ILE A 62 24.05 13.77 -7.20
C ILE A 62 24.54 12.45 -7.79
N ALA A 63 24.61 12.34 -9.11
CA ALA A 63 25.09 11.14 -9.82
C ALA A 63 26.55 10.76 -9.47
N ARG A 64 27.40 11.73 -9.11
CA ARG A 64 28.80 11.46 -8.71
C ARG A 64 28.98 11.20 -7.22
N ALA A 65 27.96 11.42 -6.40
CA ALA A 65 28.09 11.28 -4.96
C ALA A 65 28.18 9.78 -4.58
N ARG A 66 29.12 9.44 -3.70
CA ARG A 66 29.36 8.07 -3.22
C ARG A 66 29.03 7.85 -1.74
N SER A 67 28.76 8.92 -1.00
CA SER A 67 28.49 8.83 0.45
C SER A 67 27.12 8.22 0.71
N PHE A 68 27.05 7.24 1.62
CA PHE A 68 25.79 6.61 2.04
C PHE A 68 24.80 7.63 2.60
N ILE A 69 23.51 7.43 2.30
CA ILE A 69 22.39 8.27 2.74
C ILE A 69 21.83 7.66 4.03
N GLU A 70 22.25 8.21 5.16
CA GLU A 70 21.73 7.82 6.47
C GLU A 70 20.23 8.14 6.59
N TRP A 71 19.48 7.30 7.32
CA TRP A 71 18.02 7.40 7.46
C TRP A 71 17.52 8.81 7.83
N HIS A 72 18.23 9.53 8.70
CA HIS A 72 17.86 10.88 9.12
C HIS A 72 18.10 11.94 8.03
N LYS A 73 18.87 11.63 6.98
CA LYS A 73 19.16 12.50 5.82
C LYS A 73 18.21 12.25 4.65
N VAL A 74 17.47 11.14 4.64
CA VAL A 74 16.52 10.75 3.56
C VAL A 74 15.60 11.91 3.21
N LYS A 75 14.94 12.50 4.21
CA LYS A 75 14.03 13.64 4.00
C LYS A 75 14.71 14.83 3.33
N THR A 76 15.95 15.12 3.71
CA THR A 76 16.72 16.25 3.17
C THR A 76 17.16 15.98 1.73
N VAL A 77 17.60 14.76 1.42
CA VAL A 77 17.96 14.37 0.05
C VAL A 77 16.72 14.38 -0.84
N ASN A 78 15.60 13.83 -0.36
CA ASN A 78 14.35 13.82 -1.11
C ASN A 78 13.84 15.24 -1.40
N ALA A 79 13.91 16.15 -0.42
CA ALA A 79 13.54 17.55 -0.64
C ALA A 79 14.42 18.25 -1.69
N ASP A 80 15.71 17.88 -1.78
CA ASP A 80 16.62 18.40 -2.79
C ASP A 80 16.28 17.87 -4.19
N LEU A 81 15.95 16.57 -4.31
CA LEU A 81 15.43 15.96 -5.54
C LEU A 81 14.10 16.61 -5.97
N GLU A 82 13.16 16.74 -5.05
CA GLU A 82 11.87 17.40 -5.27
C GLU A 82 12.04 18.82 -5.82
N THR A 83 12.99 19.57 -5.25
CA THR A 83 13.32 20.92 -5.74
C THR A 83 13.80 20.88 -7.18
N GLN A 84 14.70 19.95 -7.54
CA GLN A 84 15.19 19.84 -8.93
C GLN A 84 14.06 19.46 -9.88
N ARG A 85 13.25 18.44 -9.54
CA ARG A 85 12.12 18.00 -10.35
C ARG A 85 11.13 19.15 -10.57
N SER A 86 10.71 19.81 -9.50
CA SER A 86 9.78 20.94 -9.56
C SER A 86 10.34 22.08 -10.42
N THR A 87 11.63 22.42 -10.32
CA THR A 87 12.23 23.46 -11.16
C THR A 87 12.25 23.07 -12.64
N ILE A 88 12.53 21.81 -12.97
CA ILE A 88 12.47 21.32 -14.37
C ILE A 88 11.07 21.53 -14.93
N VAL A 89 10.04 21.10 -14.20
CA VAL A 89 8.64 21.10 -14.66
C VAL A 89 8.06 22.51 -14.71
N THR A 90 8.28 23.32 -13.67
CA THR A 90 7.58 24.61 -13.52
C THR A 90 8.30 25.77 -14.19
N VAL A 91 9.62 25.70 -14.33
CA VAL A 91 10.43 26.81 -14.88
C VAL A 91 10.98 26.46 -16.25
N VAL A 92 11.69 25.33 -16.38
CA VAL A 92 12.37 25.00 -17.64
C VAL A 92 11.36 24.57 -18.70
N ALA A 93 10.44 23.65 -18.38
CA ALA A 93 9.48 23.13 -19.34
C ALA A 93 8.49 24.19 -19.86
N ALA A 94 8.26 25.26 -19.10
CA ALA A 94 7.40 26.36 -19.52
C ALA A 94 8.00 27.20 -20.66
N ASP A 95 9.33 27.24 -20.78
CA ASP A 95 10.04 28.05 -21.77
C ASP A 95 10.72 27.19 -22.85
N ASP A 96 11.38 26.10 -22.46
CA ASP A 96 12.03 25.15 -23.36
C ASP A 96 11.71 23.70 -22.97
N PRO A 97 10.60 23.12 -23.50
CA PRO A 97 10.24 21.74 -23.26
C PRO A 97 11.32 20.72 -23.67
N LYS A 98 12.16 21.01 -24.68
CA LYS A 98 13.18 20.06 -25.15
C LYS A 98 14.35 20.00 -24.17
N GLU A 99 14.81 21.14 -23.69
CA GLU A 99 15.81 21.19 -22.61
C GLU A 99 15.26 20.54 -21.33
N ALA A 100 13.98 20.77 -21.00
CA ALA A 100 13.34 20.10 -19.87
C ALA A 100 13.28 18.58 -20.04
N PHE A 101 13.04 18.08 -21.26
CA PHE A 101 13.04 16.65 -21.56
C PHE A 101 14.41 16.00 -21.30
N ASP A 102 15.49 16.68 -21.69
CA ASP A 102 16.84 16.18 -21.40
C ASP A 102 17.18 16.24 -19.91
N LEU A 103 16.70 17.24 -19.18
CA LEU A 103 16.90 17.35 -17.73
C LEU A 103 16.09 16.33 -16.93
N ILE A 104 14.83 16.07 -17.29
CA ILE A 104 14.02 15.08 -16.58
C ILE A 104 14.56 13.67 -16.79
N TRP A 105 15.10 13.36 -17.97
CA TRP A 105 15.80 12.09 -18.19
C TRP A 105 17.12 12.00 -17.41
N GLN A 106 17.88 13.09 -17.32
CA GLN A 106 19.04 13.13 -16.41
C GLN A 106 18.65 12.98 -14.95
N PHE A 107 17.48 13.50 -14.55
CA PHE A 107 16.93 13.32 -13.22
C PHE A 107 16.62 11.85 -12.97
N LEU A 108 15.88 11.20 -13.87
CA LEU A 108 15.54 9.77 -13.75
C LEU A 108 16.82 8.92 -13.64
N ALA A 109 17.83 9.18 -14.47
CA ALA A 109 19.10 8.46 -14.45
C ALA A 109 19.88 8.55 -13.11
N VAL A 110 19.56 9.49 -12.20
CA VAL A 110 20.20 9.50 -10.88
C VAL A 110 19.64 8.44 -9.92
N ALA A 111 18.54 7.77 -10.27
CA ALA A 111 17.86 6.79 -9.44
C ALA A 111 18.78 5.69 -8.95
N HIS A 112 19.50 5.03 -9.86
CA HIS A 112 20.43 3.95 -9.53
C HIS A 112 21.41 4.37 -8.42
N THR A 113 22.03 5.55 -8.56
CA THR A 113 22.98 6.06 -7.55
C THR A 113 22.31 6.46 -6.23
N ILE A 114 21.02 6.80 -6.22
CA ILE A 114 20.28 7.06 -4.97
C ILE A 114 20.02 5.76 -4.23
N PHE A 115 19.51 4.74 -4.92
CA PHE A 115 19.15 3.46 -4.31
C PHE A 115 20.38 2.64 -3.89
N GLU A 116 21.47 2.64 -4.66
CA GLU A 116 22.74 2.02 -4.23
C GLU A 116 23.28 2.60 -2.91
N ARG A 117 22.87 3.82 -2.56
CA ARG A 117 23.37 4.56 -1.41
C ARG A 117 22.33 4.67 -0.30
N SER A 118 21.19 3.99 -0.39
CA SER A 118 20.15 4.02 0.62
C SER A 118 19.56 2.63 0.84
N ASN A 119 19.48 2.19 2.11
CA ASN A 119 18.75 0.98 2.50
C ASN A 119 17.47 1.32 3.29
N SER A 120 17.22 2.61 3.51
CA SER A 120 16.16 3.11 4.39
C SER A 120 15.56 4.33 3.71
N GLY A 121 14.32 4.23 3.23
CA GLY A 121 13.64 5.34 2.54
C GLY A 121 13.26 5.05 1.09
N ASP A 122 13.39 3.81 0.62
CA ASP A 122 13.10 3.42 -0.76
C ASP A 122 11.71 3.86 -1.20
N SER A 123 10.69 3.70 -0.35
CA SER A 123 9.33 4.16 -0.64
C SER A 123 9.23 5.67 -0.92
N VAL A 124 9.99 6.50 -0.20
CA VAL A 124 9.98 7.96 -0.35
C VAL A 124 10.69 8.39 -1.64
N PHE A 125 11.77 7.71 -2.00
CA PHE A 125 12.46 7.98 -3.27
C PHE A 125 11.67 7.45 -4.46
N ILE A 126 11.11 6.24 -4.36
CA ILE A 126 10.22 5.63 -5.37
C ILE A 126 9.08 6.61 -5.71
N GLU A 127 8.38 7.16 -4.72
CA GLU A 127 7.29 8.13 -4.96
C GLU A 127 7.77 9.38 -5.73
N THR A 128 8.99 9.87 -5.46
CA THR A 128 9.58 11.00 -6.18
C THR A 128 9.94 10.66 -7.63
N PHE A 129 10.44 9.44 -7.89
CA PHE A 129 10.75 8.97 -9.24
C PHE A 129 9.49 8.62 -10.04
N HIS A 130 8.46 8.06 -9.42
CA HIS A 130 7.16 7.85 -10.04
C HIS A 130 6.54 9.18 -10.50
N ARG A 131 6.57 10.22 -9.65
CA ARG A 131 6.16 11.57 -10.06
C ARG A 131 7.01 12.13 -11.19
N ALA A 132 8.31 11.83 -11.21
CA ALA A 132 9.18 12.24 -12.32
C ALA A 132 8.88 11.51 -13.63
N CYS A 133 8.40 10.26 -13.59
CA CYS A 133 7.93 9.55 -14.78
C CYS A 133 6.68 10.24 -15.37
N ALA A 134 5.71 10.61 -14.52
CA ALA A 134 4.54 11.37 -14.95
C ALA A 134 4.91 12.74 -15.55
N ASP A 135 5.80 13.47 -14.87
CA ASP A 135 6.35 14.74 -15.37
C ASP A 135 7.05 14.55 -16.72
N ALA A 136 7.81 13.46 -16.89
CA ALA A 136 8.51 13.15 -18.13
C ALA A 136 7.55 12.87 -19.30
N GLY A 137 6.42 12.18 -19.07
CA GLY A 137 5.38 11.96 -20.08
C GLY A 137 4.73 13.25 -20.58
N VAL A 138 4.39 14.15 -19.65
CA VAL A 138 3.85 15.48 -19.97
C VAL A 138 4.87 16.31 -20.76
N ILE A 139 6.13 16.32 -20.31
CA ILE A 139 7.22 17.05 -20.98
C ILE A 139 7.50 16.47 -22.38
N ALA A 140 7.51 15.14 -22.53
CA ALA A 140 7.73 14.49 -23.82
C ALA A 140 6.68 14.90 -24.86
N SER A 141 5.42 14.96 -24.44
CA SER A 141 4.30 15.44 -25.27
C SER A 141 4.49 16.90 -25.67
N ALA A 142 4.82 17.78 -24.72
CA ALA A 142 5.05 19.21 -24.97
C ALA A 142 6.27 19.46 -25.89
N ALA A 143 7.33 18.66 -25.73
CA ALA A 143 8.55 18.76 -26.54
C ALA A 143 8.41 18.14 -27.94
N SER A 144 7.32 17.42 -28.21
CA SER A 144 7.06 16.70 -29.46
C SER A 144 8.24 15.80 -29.85
N ILE A 145 8.71 14.99 -28.89
CA ILE A 145 9.80 14.04 -29.11
C ILE A 145 9.35 12.98 -30.12
N GLY A 146 10.22 12.63 -31.07
CA GLY A 146 9.94 11.58 -32.04
C GLY A 146 9.71 10.23 -31.35
N THR A 147 8.69 9.50 -31.80
CA THR A 147 8.25 8.24 -31.19
C THR A 147 9.36 7.19 -31.13
N ASP A 148 10.20 7.08 -32.17
CA ASP A 148 11.36 6.18 -32.19
C ASP A 148 12.35 6.48 -31.06
N VAL A 149 12.72 7.76 -30.93
CA VAL A 149 13.67 8.23 -29.90
C VAL A 149 13.09 8.03 -28.50
N LEU A 150 11.79 8.25 -28.34
CA LEU A 150 11.13 8.08 -27.06
C LEU A 150 11.03 6.60 -26.67
N ALA A 151 10.67 5.72 -27.60
CA ALA A 151 10.62 4.29 -27.38
C ALA A 151 12.00 3.72 -27.00
N ASP A 152 13.06 4.15 -27.69
CA ASP A 152 14.43 3.74 -27.36
C ASP A 152 14.82 4.20 -25.94
N ARG A 153 14.51 5.44 -25.56
CA ARG A 153 14.79 5.93 -24.19
C ARG A 153 14.00 5.21 -23.10
N VAL A 154 12.72 4.90 -23.36
CA VAL A 154 11.90 4.12 -22.42
C VAL A 154 12.46 2.71 -22.29
N PHE A 155 12.81 2.07 -23.40
CA PHE A 155 13.44 0.76 -23.42
C PHE A 155 14.74 0.74 -22.59
N ASP A 156 15.64 1.72 -22.79
CA ASP A 156 16.88 1.84 -22.02
C ASP A 156 16.60 2.00 -20.51
N ALA A 157 15.62 2.81 -20.14
CA ALA A 157 15.27 3.01 -18.73
C ALA A 157 14.73 1.74 -18.06
N LEU A 158 13.91 0.96 -18.77
CA LEU A 158 13.31 -0.27 -18.23
C LEU A 158 14.35 -1.35 -17.92
N GLN A 159 15.49 -1.35 -18.61
CA GLN A 159 16.59 -2.30 -18.33
C GLN A 159 17.19 -2.11 -16.92
N ASP A 160 17.15 -0.88 -16.39
CA ASP A 160 17.72 -0.51 -15.10
C ASP A 160 16.63 -0.33 -14.01
N ASN A 161 15.50 -1.03 -14.08
CA ASN A 161 14.36 -0.88 -13.15
C ASN A 161 14.42 -1.76 -11.88
N ASP A 162 15.63 -1.99 -11.32
CA ASP A 162 15.85 -2.94 -10.22
C ASP A 162 15.05 -2.66 -8.94
N HIS A 163 14.58 -1.41 -8.75
CA HIS A 163 13.85 -0.97 -7.55
C HIS A 163 12.39 -0.59 -7.83
N GLY A 164 11.90 -0.79 -9.07
CA GLY A 164 10.57 -0.37 -9.49
C GLY A 164 10.40 1.15 -9.63
N GLN A 165 11.51 1.90 -9.73
CA GLN A 165 11.50 3.35 -9.84
C GLN A 165 10.88 3.87 -11.15
N TYR A 166 10.76 3.00 -12.15
CA TYR A 166 10.22 3.30 -13.48
C TYR A 166 8.93 2.53 -13.78
N ASP A 167 8.31 1.87 -12.80
CA ASP A 167 7.04 1.13 -12.98
C ASP A 167 5.93 1.93 -13.69
N PRO A 168 5.68 3.22 -13.40
CA PRO A 168 4.63 3.95 -14.11
C PRO A 168 5.06 4.42 -15.52
N LEU A 169 6.32 4.25 -15.91
CA LEU A 169 6.89 4.94 -17.07
C LEU A 169 6.18 4.63 -18.39
N ILE A 170 5.82 3.37 -18.66
CA ILE A 170 5.12 3.00 -19.90
C ILE A 170 3.76 3.71 -19.95
N ALA A 171 2.98 3.62 -18.86
CA ALA A 171 1.66 4.23 -18.74
C ALA A 171 1.72 5.76 -18.90
N GLU A 172 2.69 6.42 -18.27
CA GLU A 172 2.87 7.87 -18.33
C GLU A 172 3.33 8.35 -19.71
N MET A 173 4.04 7.50 -20.46
CA MET A 173 4.52 7.83 -21.81
C MET A 173 3.49 7.57 -22.92
N LEU A 174 2.34 6.95 -22.61
CA LEU A 174 1.31 6.63 -23.60
C LEU A 174 0.87 7.80 -24.49
N PRO A 175 0.60 9.01 -23.95
CA PRO A 175 0.16 10.12 -24.77
C PRO A 175 1.23 10.58 -25.80
N ALA A 176 2.51 10.41 -25.47
CA ALA A 176 3.63 10.83 -26.31
C ALA A 176 4.10 9.72 -27.28
N LEU A 177 4.07 8.45 -26.86
CA LEU A 177 4.45 7.30 -27.70
C LEU A 177 3.39 7.03 -28.78
N GLY A 178 2.11 7.12 -28.41
CA GLY A 178 1.01 6.66 -29.24
C GLY A 178 1.15 5.18 -29.62
N LYS A 179 0.34 4.74 -30.59
CA LYS A 179 0.30 3.34 -31.03
C LYS A 179 1.63 2.89 -31.65
N ASP A 180 2.21 3.72 -32.51
CA ASP A 180 3.42 3.36 -33.25
C ASP A 180 4.65 3.27 -32.34
N GLY A 181 4.77 4.19 -31.36
CA GLY A 181 5.84 4.14 -30.36
C GLY A 181 5.75 2.91 -29.45
N LEU A 182 4.53 2.54 -29.04
CA LEU A 182 4.31 1.31 -28.26
C LEU A 182 4.70 0.05 -29.04
N GLU A 183 4.37 -0.03 -30.32
CA GLU A 183 4.68 -1.24 -31.10
C GLU A 183 6.17 -1.37 -31.41
N ARG A 184 6.88 -0.25 -31.52
CA ARG A 184 8.35 -0.24 -31.50
C ARG A 184 8.88 -0.72 -30.14
N LEU A 185 8.42 -0.15 -29.03
CA LEU A 185 8.86 -0.53 -27.69
C LEU A 185 8.65 -2.03 -27.43
N LYS A 186 7.48 -2.56 -27.80
CA LYS A 186 7.16 -3.98 -27.77
C LYS A 186 8.15 -4.81 -28.60
N SER A 187 8.47 -4.36 -29.81
CA SER A 187 9.44 -5.05 -30.68
C SER A 187 10.84 -5.09 -30.06
N LEU A 188 11.28 -3.99 -29.43
CA LEU A 188 12.56 -3.95 -28.71
C LEU A 188 12.58 -4.92 -27.53
N LEU A 189 11.52 -4.96 -26.72
CA LEU A 189 11.39 -5.85 -25.57
C LEU A 189 11.35 -7.33 -25.98
N VAL A 190 10.62 -7.67 -27.05
CA VAL A 190 10.57 -9.03 -27.60
C VAL A 190 11.92 -9.44 -28.18
N GLN A 191 12.63 -8.53 -28.86
CA GLN A 191 13.97 -8.83 -29.35
C GLN A 191 14.91 -9.08 -28.16
N TRP A 192 14.93 -8.18 -27.20
CA TRP A 192 15.79 -8.25 -26.02
C TRP A 192 15.54 -9.50 -25.17
N SER A 193 14.28 -9.91 -24.99
CA SER A 193 13.95 -11.14 -24.24
C SER A 193 14.37 -12.43 -24.95
N ASN A 194 14.53 -12.40 -26.28
CA ASN A 194 14.94 -13.54 -27.10
C ASN A 194 16.42 -13.49 -27.50
N GLU A 195 17.18 -12.47 -27.09
CA GLU A 195 18.61 -12.40 -27.35
C GLU A 195 19.32 -13.56 -26.63
N ALA A 196 20.07 -14.36 -27.40
CA ALA A 196 20.87 -15.44 -26.83
C ALA A 196 21.98 -14.84 -25.98
N GLU A 197 22.01 -15.19 -24.70
CA GLU A 197 23.13 -14.83 -23.84
C GLU A 197 24.33 -15.70 -24.20
N GLU A 198 25.52 -15.08 -24.25
CA GLU A 198 26.76 -15.85 -24.31
C GLU A 198 26.91 -16.56 -22.96
N GLU A 199 26.53 -17.84 -22.91
CA GLU A 199 26.79 -18.70 -21.75
C GLU A 199 28.30 -18.65 -21.45
N PRO A 200 28.72 -18.10 -20.30
CA PRO A 200 30.11 -18.14 -19.92
C PRO A 200 30.54 -19.60 -19.86
N ALA A 201 31.77 -19.91 -20.30
CA ALA A 201 32.30 -21.26 -20.11
C ALA A 201 32.20 -21.65 -18.63
N ASP A 202 31.88 -22.90 -18.30
CA ASP A 202 31.67 -23.35 -16.91
C ASP A 202 32.79 -22.94 -15.93
N ALA A 203 34.02 -22.76 -16.42
CA ALA A 203 35.16 -22.30 -15.65
C ALA A 203 35.13 -20.81 -15.27
N ASP A 204 34.38 -20.00 -16.01
CA ASP A 204 34.28 -18.55 -15.89
C ASP A 204 32.94 -18.10 -15.25
N ARG A 205 32.04 -19.04 -14.92
CA ARG A 205 30.75 -18.74 -14.29
C ARG A 205 30.93 -18.30 -12.83
N GLU A 206 30.41 -17.13 -12.49
CA GLU A 206 30.46 -16.58 -11.14
C GLU A 206 29.32 -17.13 -10.28
N VAL A 207 29.65 -17.79 -9.16
CA VAL A 207 28.65 -18.30 -8.22
C VAL A 207 28.12 -17.15 -7.35
N PHE A 208 26.85 -16.80 -7.52
CA PHE A 208 26.16 -15.80 -6.70
C PHE A 208 25.75 -16.36 -5.33
N GLY A 209 25.34 -17.64 -5.30
CA GLY A 209 24.83 -18.28 -4.09
C GLY A 209 24.67 -19.78 -4.21
N TRP A 210 24.12 -20.40 -3.19
CA TRP A 210 23.85 -21.84 -3.15
C TRP A 210 22.38 -22.08 -2.78
N GLY A 211 21.64 -22.76 -3.66
CA GLY A 211 20.26 -23.17 -3.46
C GLY A 211 20.13 -24.66 -3.16
N GLY A 212 18.89 -25.11 -2.90
CA GLY A 212 18.59 -26.53 -2.63
C GLY A 212 18.96 -27.49 -3.77
N ASN A 213 19.18 -26.96 -4.99
CA ASN A 213 19.54 -27.72 -6.19
C ASN A 213 21.00 -27.51 -6.64
N GLY A 214 21.84 -26.78 -5.89
CA GLY A 214 23.25 -26.53 -6.24
C GLY A 214 23.64 -25.05 -6.31
N PRO A 215 24.80 -24.71 -6.91
CA PRO A 215 25.24 -23.33 -7.08
C PRO A 215 24.29 -22.56 -8.01
N ILE A 216 23.95 -21.33 -7.62
CA ILE A 216 23.20 -20.36 -8.43
C ILE A 216 24.23 -19.42 -9.04
N TYR A 217 24.24 -19.35 -10.37
CA TYR A 217 25.22 -18.54 -11.09
C TYR A 217 24.67 -17.15 -11.41
N ARG A 218 25.57 -16.16 -11.54
CA ARG A 218 25.21 -14.76 -11.80
C ARG A 218 24.49 -14.61 -13.15
N ASP A 219 25.00 -15.27 -14.19
CA ASP A 219 24.40 -15.30 -15.54
C ASP A 219 22.95 -15.79 -15.51
N GLU A 220 22.64 -16.83 -14.73
CA GLU A 220 21.27 -17.33 -14.60
C GLU A 220 20.33 -16.32 -13.93
N ILE A 221 20.83 -15.50 -13.00
CA ILE A 221 20.04 -14.45 -12.34
C ILE A 221 19.79 -13.31 -13.32
N ASP A 222 20.80 -12.89 -14.05
CA ASP A 222 20.72 -11.79 -15.01
C ASP A 222 19.78 -12.15 -16.19
N ALA A 223 19.86 -13.40 -16.69
CA ALA A 223 18.94 -13.94 -17.70
C ALA A 223 17.48 -13.94 -17.23
N ASN A 224 17.25 -14.42 -16.00
CA ASN A 224 15.92 -14.43 -15.39
C ASN A 224 15.42 -13.01 -15.14
N HIS A 225 16.28 -12.08 -14.77
CA HIS A 225 15.95 -10.68 -14.60
C HIS A 225 15.48 -10.06 -15.93
N ARG A 226 16.25 -10.24 -17.00
CA ARG A 226 15.88 -9.77 -18.35
C ARG A 226 14.50 -10.28 -18.79
N GLN A 227 14.29 -11.60 -18.72
CA GLN A 227 13.02 -12.20 -19.13
C GLN A 227 11.86 -11.69 -18.26
N MET A 228 12.08 -11.53 -16.96
CA MET A 228 11.08 -10.98 -16.04
C MET A 228 10.72 -9.53 -16.39
N THR A 229 11.72 -8.66 -16.55
CA THR A 229 11.53 -7.24 -16.87
C THR A 229 10.82 -7.07 -18.22
N ALA A 230 11.24 -7.81 -19.25
CA ALA A 230 10.56 -7.79 -20.53
C ALA A 230 9.11 -8.24 -20.44
N ARG A 231 8.83 -9.32 -19.68
CA ARG A 231 7.48 -9.84 -19.47
C ARG A 231 6.56 -8.83 -18.79
N ILE A 232 7.03 -8.16 -17.73
CA ILE A 232 6.27 -7.12 -17.01
C ILE A 232 5.98 -5.94 -17.94
N ALA A 233 6.99 -5.44 -18.65
CA ALA A 233 6.81 -4.35 -19.60
C ALA A 233 5.84 -4.71 -20.74
N LEU A 234 5.89 -5.96 -21.24
CA LEU A 234 4.95 -6.43 -22.27
C LEU A 234 3.51 -6.54 -21.76
N GLN A 235 3.31 -6.86 -20.47
CA GLN A 235 1.99 -6.85 -19.83
C GLN A 235 1.44 -5.42 -19.71
N GLU A 236 2.27 -4.46 -19.32
CA GLU A 236 1.88 -3.04 -19.27
C GLU A 236 1.53 -2.49 -20.66
N ILE A 237 2.29 -2.87 -21.68
CA ILE A 237 1.97 -2.50 -23.08
C ILE A 237 0.64 -3.12 -23.50
N ALA A 238 0.39 -4.38 -23.16
CA ALA A 238 -0.88 -5.05 -23.44
C ALA A 238 -2.06 -4.33 -22.76
N ASP A 239 -1.91 -3.95 -21.49
CA ASP A 239 -2.92 -3.18 -20.76
C ASP A 239 -3.16 -1.81 -21.39
N ALA A 240 -2.10 -1.10 -21.76
CA ALA A 240 -2.18 0.17 -22.45
C ALA A 240 -2.88 0.09 -23.81
N GLN A 241 -2.70 -1.04 -24.52
CA GLN A 241 -3.36 -1.33 -25.79
C GLN A 241 -4.77 -1.89 -25.62
N ASN A 242 -5.20 -2.20 -24.39
CA ASN A 242 -6.39 -3.01 -24.07
C ASN A 242 -6.40 -4.38 -24.80
N ASP A 243 -5.22 -4.97 -24.98
CA ASP A 243 -5.01 -6.25 -25.64
C ASP A 243 -4.93 -7.37 -24.59
N VAL A 244 -6.09 -7.88 -24.19
CA VAL A 244 -6.21 -8.92 -23.16
C VAL A 244 -5.51 -10.22 -23.58
N ASP A 245 -5.54 -10.56 -24.86
CA ASP A 245 -4.92 -11.79 -25.36
C ASP A 245 -3.38 -11.71 -25.31
N ALA A 246 -2.81 -10.53 -25.61
CA ALA A 246 -1.38 -10.29 -25.43
C ALA A 246 -0.96 -10.37 -23.96
N PHE A 247 -1.78 -9.87 -23.03
CA PHE A 247 -1.53 -10.00 -21.59
C PHE A 247 -1.51 -11.47 -21.15
N ILE A 248 -2.51 -12.24 -21.57
CA ILE A 248 -2.61 -13.68 -21.26
C ILE A 248 -1.41 -14.43 -21.83
N ALA A 249 -0.96 -14.11 -23.04
CA ALA A 249 0.18 -14.76 -23.70
C ALA A 249 1.52 -14.56 -22.94
N GLN A 250 1.64 -13.52 -22.09
CA GLN A 250 2.81 -13.32 -21.25
C GLN A 250 2.81 -14.17 -19.96
N GLN A 251 1.70 -14.84 -19.63
CA GLN A 251 1.58 -15.60 -18.40
C GLN A 251 2.06 -17.06 -18.58
N PRO A 252 2.99 -17.55 -17.75
CA PRO A 252 3.36 -18.97 -17.75
C PRO A 252 2.15 -19.85 -17.43
N GLU A 253 2.07 -21.04 -18.04
CA GLU A 253 0.92 -21.96 -17.87
C GLU A 253 0.62 -22.31 -16.41
N GLN A 254 1.65 -22.42 -15.57
CA GLN A 254 1.51 -22.70 -14.14
C GLN A 254 0.91 -21.52 -13.38
N THR A 255 1.24 -20.30 -13.80
CA THR A 255 0.83 -19.05 -13.17
C THR A 255 -0.62 -18.69 -13.55
N LEU A 256 -1.08 -19.07 -14.75
CA LEU A 256 -2.48 -18.91 -15.18
C LEU A 256 -3.49 -19.57 -14.24
N ARG A 257 -3.09 -20.66 -13.56
CA ARG A 257 -3.95 -21.37 -12.60
C ARG A 257 -3.93 -20.78 -11.20
N ALA A 258 -3.11 -19.78 -10.91
CA ALA A 258 -3.10 -19.13 -9.61
C ALA A 258 -4.37 -18.26 -9.48
N PRO A 259 -5.17 -18.37 -8.40
CA PRO A 259 -6.40 -17.58 -8.24
C PRO A 259 -6.20 -16.07 -8.35
N THR A 260 -5.08 -15.52 -7.87
CA THR A 260 -4.80 -14.09 -7.98
C THR A 260 -4.64 -13.65 -9.44
N ILE A 261 -3.93 -14.44 -10.25
CA ILE A 261 -3.67 -14.15 -11.67
C ILE A 261 -4.93 -14.41 -12.49
N ALA A 262 -5.70 -15.45 -12.16
CA ALA A 262 -6.98 -15.71 -12.80
C ALA A 262 -7.96 -14.55 -12.58
N ALA A 263 -7.98 -13.94 -11.38
CA ALA A 263 -8.78 -12.74 -11.10
C ALA A 263 -8.33 -11.53 -11.94
N GLU A 264 -7.03 -11.27 -12.01
CA GLU A 264 -6.48 -10.18 -12.83
C GLU A 264 -6.80 -10.33 -14.32
N ILE A 265 -6.77 -11.56 -14.85
CA ILE A 265 -7.16 -11.85 -16.24
C ILE A 265 -8.67 -11.68 -16.40
N ALA A 266 -9.47 -12.17 -15.45
CA ALA A 266 -10.92 -12.05 -15.48
C ALA A 266 -11.37 -10.59 -15.48
N ASP A 267 -10.80 -9.72 -14.65
CA ASP A 267 -11.10 -8.29 -14.62
C ASP A 267 -10.86 -7.63 -16.01
N ARG A 268 -9.75 -7.97 -16.68
CA ARG A 268 -9.45 -7.49 -18.04
C ARG A 268 -10.44 -8.02 -19.07
N LEU A 269 -10.79 -9.30 -19.01
CA LEU A 269 -11.79 -9.91 -19.89
C LEU A 269 -13.18 -9.28 -19.68
N LEU A 270 -13.55 -8.97 -18.44
CA LEU A 270 -14.81 -8.32 -18.11
C LEU A 270 -14.88 -6.90 -18.68
N LEU A 271 -13.81 -6.10 -18.54
CA LEU A 271 -13.71 -4.78 -19.16
C LEU A 271 -13.82 -4.84 -20.69
N ALA A 272 -13.32 -5.92 -21.31
CA ALA A 272 -13.46 -6.18 -22.74
C ALA A 272 -14.81 -6.79 -23.16
N GLY A 273 -15.75 -7.01 -22.23
CA GLY A 273 -17.05 -7.61 -22.49
C GLY A 273 -17.03 -9.12 -22.75
N ARG A 274 -15.93 -9.81 -22.42
CA ARG A 274 -15.69 -11.25 -22.62
C ARG A 274 -15.99 -12.05 -21.34
N ALA A 275 -17.17 -11.83 -20.74
CA ALA A 275 -17.54 -12.42 -19.45
C ALA A 275 -17.57 -13.96 -19.43
N GLY A 276 -17.89 -14.60 -20.56
CA GLY A 276 -17.86 -16.06 -20.68
C GLY A 276 -16.44 -16.62 -20.49
N GLU A 277 -15.46 -16.01 -21.15
CA GLU A 277 -14.06 -16.40 -21.04
C GLU A 277 -13.49 -16.06 -19.67
N ALA A 278 -13.91 -14.93 -19.07
CA ALA A 278 -13.55 -14.59 -17.69
C ALA A 278 -13.96 -15.71 -16.73
N LEU A 279 -15.18 -16.23 -16.86
CA LEU A 279 -15.67 -17.32 -16.02
C LEU A 279 -14.90 -18.62 -16.27
N GLU A 280 -14.56 -18.95 -17.51
CA GLU A 280 -13.75 -20.13 -17.85
C GLU A 280 -12.34 -20.07 -17.22
N ILE A 281 -11.69 -18.90 -17.26
CA ILE A 281 -10.37 -18.69 -16.62
C ILE A 281 -10.47 -18.86 -15.11
N LEU A 282 -11.50 -18.29 -14.48
CA LEU A 282 -11.73 -18.45 -13.05
C LEU A 282 -11.98 -19.92 -12.68
N ASP A 283 -12.85 -20.63 -13.40
CA ASP A 283 -13.16 -22.04 -13.18
C ASP A 283 -11.94 -22.96 -13.36
N ALA A 284 -10.97 -22.58 -14.19
CA ALA A 284 -9.74 -23.33 -14.41
C ALA A 284 -8.67 -23.12 -13.32
N ALA A 285 -8.85 -22.16 -12.42
CA ALA A 285 -7.89 -21.86 -11.36
C ALA A 285 -7.75 -23.01 -10.35
N ASP A 286 -6.52 -23.30 -9.92
CA ASP A 286 -6.26 -24.33 -8.91
C ASP A 286 -6.44 -23.77 -7.50
N HIS A 287 -7.57 -24.16 -6.91
CA HIS A 287 -7.93 -23.83 -5.53
C HIS A 287 -7.91 -25.07 -4.61
N ARG A 288 -7.31 -26.19 -5.04
CA ARG A 288 -7.24 -27.41 -4.22
C ARG A 288 -6.39 -27.15 -2.97
N GLY A 289 -6.99 -27.37 -1.80
CA GLY A 289 -6.31 -27.21 -0.51
C GLY A 289 -6.22 -25.77 0.02
N ARG A 290 -6.81 -24.79 -0.68
CA ARG A 290 -7.00 -23.44 -0.11
C ARG A 290 -8.29 -23.42 0.72
N PHE A 291 -8.19 -22.92 1.95
CA PHE A 291 -9.34 -22.78 2.85
C PHE A 291 -10.22 -21.58 2.46
N GLU A 292 -9.61 -20.50 1.97
CA GLU A 292 -10.27 -19.27 1.52
C GLU A 292 -9.61 -18.79 0.21
N LEU A 293 -10.42 -18.28 -0.72
CA LEU A 293 -9.96 -17.67 -1.97
C LEU A 293 -9.69 -16.18 -1.76
N PRO A 294 -8.84 -15.55 -2.59
CA PRO A 294 -8.70 -14.09 -2.56
C PRO A 294 -10.03 -13.42 -2.91
N TYR A 295 -10.39 -12.38 -2.15
CA TYR A 295 -11.61 -11.60 -2.38
C TYR A 295 -11.75 -11.14 -3.85
N GLU A 296 -10.65 -10.73 -4.48
CA GLU A 296 -10.65 -10.30 -5.88
C GLU A 296 -11.11 -11.40 -6.86
N TRP A 297 -10.77 -12.66 -6.58
CA TRP A 297 -11.24 -13.78 -7.39
C TRP A 297 -12.74 -13.98 -7.22
N GLU A 298 -13.23 -13.91 -5.98
CA GLU A 298 -14.64 -14.09 -5.65
C GLU A 298 -15.48 -12.94 -6.23
N ARG A 299 -14.98 -11.71 -6.14
CA ARG A 299 -15.54 -10.51 -6.79
C ARG A 299 -15.61 -10.69 -8.31
N ALA A 300 -14.50 -11.03 -8.96
CA ALA A 300 -14.45 -11.23 -10.42
C ALA A 300 -15.42 -12.32 -10.88
N ARG A 301 -15.61 -13.39 -10.10
CA ARG A 301 -16.60 -14.44 -10.40
C ARG A 301 -18.04 -13.91 -10.36
N VAL A 302 -18.38 -13.14 -9.32
CA VAL A 302 -19.71 -12.50 -9.19
C VAL A 302 -19.96 -11.58 -10.39
N GLU A 303 -19.00 -10.70 -10.72
CA GLU A 303 -19.10 -9.78 -11.85
C GLU A 303 -19.23 -10.51 -13.20
N ALA A 304 -18.53 -11.63 -13.39
CA ALA A 304 -18.67 -12.46 -14.59
C ALA A 304 -20.05 -13.11 -14.70
N LEU A 305 -20.60 -13.63 -13.60
CA LEU A 305 -21.96 -14.17 -13.59
C LEU A 305 -23.00 -13.09 -13.92
N ASP A 306 -22.83 -11.88 -13.39
CA ASP A 306 -23.72 -10.76 -13.66
C ASP A 306 -23.69 -10.30 -15.12
N ALA A 307 -22.49 -10.16 -15.68
CA ALA A 307 -22.33 -9.80 -17.08
C ALA A 307 -22.92 -10.85 -18.04
N LEU A 308 -23.05 -12.10 -17.57
CA LEU A 308 -23.74 -13.18 -18.29
C LEU A 308 -25.27 -13.25 -18.00
N GLY A 309 -25.81 -12.33 -17.20
CA GLY A 309 -27.23 -12.30 -16.82
C GLY A 309 -27.62 -13.38 -15.80
N ARG A 310 -26.67 -13.98 -15.09
CA ARG A 310 -26.87 -15.04 -14.09
C ARG A 310 -26.95 -14.47 -12.66
N GLU A 311 -27.77 -13.43 -12.48
CA GLU A 311 -27.82 -12.63 -11.24
C GLU A 311 -28.24 -13.43 -10.00
N GLU A 312 -29.11 -14.44 -10.15
CA GLU A 312 -29.51 -15.30 -9.02
C GLU A 312 -28.34 -16.16 -8.54
N GLU A 313 -27.54 -16.68 -9.47
CA GLU A 313 -26.36 -17.48 -9.15
C GLU A 313 -25.24 -16.62 -8.56
N ALA A 314 -25.05 -15.40 -9.10
CA ALA A 314 -24.10 -14.44 -8.57
C ALA A 314 -24.43 -14.09 -7.10
N ARG A 315 -25.70 -13.83 -6.79
CA ARG A 315 -26.18 -13.56 -5.43
C ARG A 315 -26.01 -14.77 -4.51
N ALA A 316 -26.37 -15.96 -4.98
CA ALA A 316 -26.21 -17.18 -4.19
C ALA A 316 -24.73 -17.47 -3.87
N TYR A 317 -23.84 -17.28 -4.85
CA TYR A 317 -22.40 -17.43 -4.67
C TYR A 317 -21.84 -16.39 -3.70
N GLN A 318 -22.21 -15.12 -3.84
CA GLN A 318 -21.78 -14.06 -2.92
C GLN A 318 -22.26 -14.29 -1.48
N TRP A 319 -23.50 -14.79 -1.30
CA TRP A 319 -23.99 -15.21 0.02
C TRP A 319 -23.16 -16.35 0.60
N GLN A 320 -22.81 -17.34 -0.22
CA GLN A 320 -21.95 -18.45 0.20
C GLN A 320 -20.55 -17.97 0.62
N CYS A 321 -19.92 -17.04 -0.11
CA CYS A 321 -18.64 -16.45 0.29
C CYS A 321 -18.76 -15.77 1.66
N PHE A 322 -19.81 -14.97 1.87
CA PHE A 322 -20.09 -14.37 3.18
C PHE A 322 -20.27 -15.42 4.28
N GLU A 323 -21.03 -16.49 4.03
CA GLU A 323 -21.24 -17.56 5.02
C GLU A 323 -19.94 -18.30 5.39
N GLN A 324 -18.97 -18.37 4.49
CA GLN A 324 -17.68 -19.04 4.72
C GLN A 324 -16.68 -18.14 5.46
N SER A 325 -16.55 -16.88 5.06
CA SER A 325 -15.50 -15.98 5.54
C SER A 325 -15.98 -14.98 6.62
N LEU A 326 -17.29 -14.71 6.68
CA LEU A 326 -17.88 -13.54 7.35
C LEU A 326 -17.27 -12.22 6.87
N ASP A 327 -16.83 -12.12 5.61
CA ASP A 327 -16.30 -10.88 5.07
C ASP A 327 -17.41 -9.84 4.86
N GLY A 328 -17.28 -8.68 5.51
CA GLY A 328 -18.22 -7.59 5.39
C GLY A 328 -18.27 -6.96 3.99
N GLU A 329 -17.23 -7.09 3.16
CA GLU A 329 -17.28 -6.59 1.79
C GLU A 329 -18.28 -7.36 0.92
N HIS A 330 -18.36 -8.69 1.08
CA HIS A 330 -19.39 -9.49 0.40
C HIS A 330 -20.80 -9.11 0.84
N LEU A 331 -21.03 -8.88 2.14
CA LEU A 331 -22.35 -8.47 2.61
C LEU A 331 -22.70 -7.06 2.08
N ARG A 332 -21.78 -6.08 2.13
CA ARG A 332 -22.02 -4.75 1.54
C ARG A 332 -22.35 -4.83 0.07
N ALA A 333 -21.60 -5.64 -0.68
CA ALA A 333 -21.80 -5.80 -2.11
C ALA A 333 -23.15 -6.46 -2.43
N LEU A 334 -23.61 -7.41 -1.62
CA LEU A 334 -24.94 -8.00 -1.74
C LEU A 334 -26.04 -6.96 -1.46
N LEU A 335 -25.95 -6.24 -0.33
CA LEU A 335 -26.97 -5.27 0.09
C LEU A 335 -27.14 -4.13 -0.93
N ARG A 336 -26.04 -3.62 -1.51
CA ARG A 336 -26.08 -2.56 -2.53
C ARG A 336 -26.89 -2.92 -3.79
N ARG A 337 -27.11 -4.22 -4.03
CA ARG A 337 -27.79 -4.72 -5.22
C ARG A 337 -29.27 -5.01 -4.99
N LEU A 338 -29.70 -4.97 -3.73
CA LEU A 338 -31.08 -5.17 -3.36
C LEU A 338 -31.86 -3.85 -3.47
N PRO A 339 -33.14 -3.88 -3.83
CA PRO A 339 -34.02 -2.73 -3.65
C PRO A 339 -34.04 -2.25 -2.19
N ASP A 340 -34.22 -0.94 -1.96
CA ASP A 340 -34.17 -0.25 -0.65
C ASP A 340 -35.03 -0.83 0.51
N PHE A 341 -35.84 -1.86 0.28
CA PHE A 341 -36.64 -2.53 1.31
C PHE A 341 -36.20 -3.98 1.57
N ASP A 342 -35.50 -4.60 0.62
CA ASP A 342 -35.01 -5.98 0.73
C ASP A 342 -33.63 -6.03 1.43
N ASP A 343 -32.92 -4.90 1.50
CA ASP A 343 -31.62 -4.77 2.14
C ASP A 343 -31.69 -4.93 3.67
N ILE A 344 -32.70 -4.36 4.33
CA ILE A 344 -32.92 -4.52 5.77
C ILE A 344 -33.20 -5.98 6.12
N GLU A 345 -34.09 -6.66 5.38
CA GLU A 345 -34.40 -8.07 5.63
C GLU A 345 -33.16 -8.97 5.40
N ALA A 346 -32.38 -8.68 4.36
CA ALA A 346 -31.15 -9.39 4.08
C ALA A 346 -30.08 -9.15 5.16
N GLU A 347 -29.95 -7.93 5.68
CA GLU A 347 -29.05 -7.60 6.78
C GLU A 347 -29.45 -8.33 8.06
N GLU A 348 -30.73 -8.33 8.41
CA GLU A 348 -31.24 -9.07 9.57
C GLU A 348 -30.96 -10.58 9.45
N LYS A 349 -31.14 -11.15 8.26
CA LYS A 349 -30.79 -12.54 7.97
C LYS A 349 -29.29 -12.80 8.12
N ALA A 350 -28.44 -11.88 7.65
CA ALA A 350 -27.00 -11.98 7.78
C ALA A 350 -26.57 -11.92 9.25
N PHE A 351 -27.14 -11.01 10.04
CA PHE A 351 -26.88 -10.93 11.48
C PHE A 351 -27.33 -12.19 12.21
N ALA A 352 -28.50 -12.75 11.86
CA ALA A 352 -28.95 -14.02 12.42
C ALA A 352 -27.97 -15.16 12.12
N PHE A 353 -27.39 -15.20 10.92
CA PHE A 353 -26.36 -16.15 10.56
C PHE A 353 -25.08 -15.95 11.40
N VAL A 354 -24.59 -14.70 11.50
CA VAL A 354 -23.39 -14.36 12.29
C VAL A 354 -23.55 -14.75 13.76
N HIS A 355 -24.73 -14.52 14.36
CA HIS A 355 -25.02 -14.94 15.73
C HIS A 355 -24.90 -16.45 15.96
N GLY A 356 -25.19 -17.24 14.93
CA GLY A 356 -25.10 -18.70 14.94
C GLY A 356 -23.75 -19.25 14.47
N PHE A 357 -22.82 -18.40 14.04
CA PHE A 357 -21.55 -18.83 13.48
C PHE A 357 -20.71 -19.61 14.50
N PRO A 358 -20.09 -20.76 14.16
CA PRO A 358 -19.42 -21.61 15.15
C PRO A 358 -18.35 -20.89 15.96
N ASP A 359 -17.53 -20.05 15.32
CA ASP A 359 -16.49 -19.27 15.97
C ASP A 359 -17.06 -17.93 16.49
N VAL A 360 -17.21 -17.81 17.82
CA VAL A 360 -17.72 -16.59 18.46
C VAL A 360 -16.81 -15.39 18.25
N HIS A 361 -15.50 -15.60 18.06
CA HIS A 361 -14.51 -14.55 17.89
C HIS A 361 -14.54 -13.98 16.48
N ARG A 362 -14.71 -14.82 15.45
CA ARG A 362 -14.97 -14.35 14.08
C ARG A 362 -16.28 -13.57 14.01
N ALA A 363 -17.34 -14.07 14.65
CA ALA A 363 -18.63 -13.37 14.72
C ALA A 363 -18.53 -12.00 15.43
N LEU A 364 -17.78 -11.94 16.54
CA LEU A 364 -17.52 -10.68 17.25
C LEU A 364 -16.71 -9.71 16.39
N ALA A 365 -15.63 -10.19 15.76
CA ALA A 365 -14.81 -9.38 14.85
C ALA A 365 -15.66 -8.79 13.72
N PHE A 366 -16.54 -9.59 13.11
CA PHE A 366 -17.48 -9.12 12.10
C PHE A 366 -18.33 -7.94 12.62
N PHE A 367 -19.05 -8.10 13.74
CA PHE A 367 -19.93 -7.03 14.23
C PHE A 367 -19.19 -5.74 14.60
N LEU A 368 -17.93 -5.83 15.03
CA LEU A 368 -17.09 -4.66 15.29
C LEU A 368 -16.67 -3.96 13.99
N THR A 369 -16.32 -4.72 12.95
CA THR A 369 -15.97 -4.19 11.63
C THR A 369 -17.17 -3.74 10.78
N TRP A 370 -18.37 -4.28 11.06
CA TRP A 370 -19.68 -3.86 10.52
C TRP A 370 -20.36 -2.73 11.33
N PRO A 371 -19.63 -2.06 12.24
CA PRO A 371 -20.13 -1.34 13.43
C PRO A 371 -21.52 -1.68 14.03
N ALA A 372 -22.00 -2.92 14.00
CA ALA A 372 -23.26 -3.32 14.65
C ALA A 372 -23.08 -3.63 16.14
N LEU A 373 -22.76 -2.59 16.93
CA LEU A 373 -22.39 -2.73 18.36
C LEU A 373 -23.50 -3.35 19.22
N ALA A 374 -24.77 -3.09 18.90
CA ALA A 374 -25.89 -3.70 19.59
C ALA A 374 -25.94 -5.23 19.37
N GLU A 375 -25.61 -5.69 18.16
CA GLU A 375 -25.53 -7.12 17.86
C GLU A 375 -24.30 -7.77 18.50
N ALA A 376 -23.15 -7.08 18.50
CA ALA A 376 -21.98 -7.52 19.26
C ALA A 376 -22.31 -7.71 20.76
N ALA A 377 -23.02 -6.76 21.37
CA ALA A 377 -23.42 -6.85 22.77
C ALA A 377 -24.37 -8.04 23.05
N LYS A 378 -25.32 -8.32 22.13
CA LYS A 378 -26.21 -9.49 22.20
C LYS A 378 -25.41 -10.80 22.09
N LEU A 379 -24.46 -10.87 21.15
CA LEU A 379 -23.60 -12.04 20.94
C LEU A 379 -22.78 -12.35 22.19
N ILE A 380 -22.09 -11.34 22.72
CA ILE A 380 -21.28 -11.42 23.94
C ILE A 380 -22.15 -11.91 25.11
N SER A 381 -23.31 -11.29 25.33
CA SER A 381 -24.20 -11.63 26.45
C SER A 381 -24.74 -13.06 26.35
N LYS A 382 -24.98 -13.57 25.14
CA LYS A 382 -25.52 -14.91 24.91
C LYS A 382 -24.45 -16.01 25.01
N ARG A 383 -23.24 -15.75 24.49
CA ARG A 383 -22.16 -16.75 24.34
C ARG A 383 -20.96 -16.49 25.26
N GLN A 384 -21.19 -15.91 26.43
CA GLN A 384 -20.14 -15.50 27.38
C GLN A 384 -19.12 -16.61 27.70
N ALA A 385 -19.60 -17.86 27.81
CA ALA A 385 -18.78 -19.02 28.16
C ALA A 385 -17.80 -19.45 27.07
N GLU A 386 -18.00 -19.01 25.82
CA GLU A 386 -17.17 -19.37 24.66
C GLU A 386 -16.03 -18.36 24.42
N LEU A 387 -16.05 -17.24 25.15
CA LEU A 387 -15.08 -16.15 24.97
C LEU A 387 -13.70 -16.54 25.52
N ASP A 388 -12.75 -16.73 24.61
CA ASP A 388 -11.33 -16.85 24.93
C ASP A 388 -10.70 -15.49 25.29
N GLY A 389 -10.43 -15.29 26.57
CA GLY A 389 -9.71 -14.12 27.11
C GLY A 389 -8.23 -14.03 26.73
N ASN A 390 -7.68 -14.99 25.98
CA ASN A 390 -6.32 -14.92 25.45
C ASN A 390 -6.21 -14.01 24.21
N LEU A 391 -7.31 -13.80 23.47
CA LEU A 391 -7.36 -13.04 22.23
C LEU A 391 -7.36 -11.53 22.46
N TYR A 392 -6.29 -11.02 23.07
CA TYR A 392 -6.17 -9.64 23.54
C TYR A 392 -6.34 -8.60 22.42
N GLU A 393 -5.86 -8.91 21.21
CA GLU A 393 -5.95 -8.06 20.01
C GLU A 393 -7.39 -7.83 19.57
N LEU A 394 -8.31 -8.74 19.89
CA LEU A 394 -9.74 -8.57 19.62
C LEU A 394 -10.47 -8.02 20.85
N MET A 395 -10.23 -8.59 22.02
CA MET A 395 -11.00 -8.32 23.24
C MET A 395 -10.81 -6.91 23.79
N THR A 396 -9.59 -6.37 23.70
CA THR A 396 -9.28 -5.03 24.20
C THR A 396 -9.99 -3.94 23.40
N PRO A 397 -9.81 -3.84 22.06
CA PRO A 397 -10.53 -2.84 21.28
C PRO A 397 -12.04 -3.04 21.32
N ALA A 398 -12.51 -4.29 21.39
CA ALA A 398 -13.94 -4.59 21.55
C ALA A 398 -14.51 -3.99 22.85
N ALA A 399 -13.83 -4.18 23.99
CA ALA A 399 -14.27 -3.62 25.27
C ALA A 399 -14.27 -2.08 25.24
N GLU A 400 -13.22 -1.47 24.69
CA GLU A 400 -13.08 -0.02 24.59
C GLU A 400 -14.18 0.63 23.73
N ILE A 401 -14.57 0.00 22.61
CA ILE A 401 -15.63 0.48 21.73
C ILE A 401 -17.01 0.29 22.36
N LEU A 402 -17.22 -0.81 23.10
CA LEU A 402 -18.52 -1.14 23.68
C LEU A 402 -18.82 -0.39 24.99
N GLN A 403 -17.81 0.08 25.72
CA GLN A 403 -17.97 0.57 27.09
C GLN A 403 -18.97 1.73 27.25
N GLU A 404 -19.09 2.62 26.25
CA GLU A 404 -19.94 3.81 26.33
C GLU A 404 -21.43 3.48 26.21
N LYS A 405 -21.79 2.62 25.24
CA LYS A 405 -23.20 2.29 24.93
C LYS A 405 -23.66 0.93 25.45
N HIS A 406 -22.71 0.02 25.67
CA HIS A 406 -22.95 -1.36 26.09
C HIS A 406 -21.99 -1.78 27.23
N PRO A 407 -22.06 -1.10 28.40
CA PRO A 407 -21.11 -1.31 29.50
C PRO A 407 -21.09 -2.73 30.06
N LEU A 408 -22.22 -3.46 30.00
CA LEU A 408 -22.28 -4.87 30.39
C LEU A 408 -21.42 -5.75 29.46
N ALA A 409 -21.52 -5.56 28.15
CA ALA A 409 -20.76 -6.33 27.17
C ALA A 409 -19.26 -6.09 27.33
N ALA A 410 -18.84 -4.83 27.48
CA ALA A 410 -17.46 -4.48 27.79
C ALA A 410 -16.97 -5.16 29.08
N THR A 411 -17.79 -5.13 30.14
CA THR A 411 -17.47 -5.79 31.42
C THR A 411 -17.28 -7.30 31.24
N ILE A 412 -18.11 -7.99 30.45
CA ILE A 412 -17.96 -9.42 30.18
C ILE A 412 -16.61 -9.71 29.51
N LEU A 413 -16.23 -8.94 28.49
CA LEU A 413 -14.96 -9.12 27.78
C LEU A 413 -13.75 -8.90 28.70
N LEU A 414 -13.79 -7.83 29.50
CA LEU A 414 -12.75 -7.53 30.50
C LEU A 414 -12.62 -8.67 31.52
N ARG A 415 -13.74 -9.22 31.99
CA ARG A 415 -13.75 -10.35 32.92
C ARG A 415 -13.23 -11.65 32.28
N ALA A 416 -13.50 -11.90 31.01
CA ALA A 416 -12.91 -13.04 30.29
C ALA A 416 -11.38 -12.95 30.24
N MET A 417 -10.83 -11.76 29.95
CA MET A 417 -9.38 -11.52 29.95
C MET A 417 -8.76 -11.65 31.36
N ILE A 418 -9.46 -11.19 32.40
CA ILE A 418 -9.04 -11.36 33.80
C ILE A 418 -9.01 -12.86 34.16
N GLY A 419 -10.09 -13.59 33.87
CA GLY A 419 -10.21 -15.02 34.12
C GLY A 419 -9.06 -15.79 33.49
N PHE A 420 -8.83 -15.61 32.18
CA PHE A 420 -7.72 -16.26 31.47
C PHE A 420 -6.36 -16.00 32.13
N ALA A 421 -6.06 -14.74 32.48
CA ALA A 421 -4.78 -14.39 33.09
C ALA A 421 -4.58 -15.11 34.45
N LEU A 422 -5.64 -15.23 35.25
CA LEU A 422 -5.58 -15.82 36.59
C LEU A 422 -5.62 -17.35 36.58
N ASP A 423 -6.50 -17.94 35.77
CA ASP A 423 -6.65 -19.38 35.56
C ASP A 423 -5.34 -20.02 35.10
N TYR A 424 -4.72 -19.43 34.06
CA TYR A 424 -3.47 -19.93 33.48
C TYR A 424 -2.20 -19.34 34.13
N GLY A 425 -2.35 -18.58 35.22
CA GLY A 425 -1.23 -18.05 36.00
C GLY A 425 -0.26 -17.16 35.19
N ARG A 426 -0.77 -16.39 34.23
CA ARG A 426 0.02 -15.53 33.35
C ARG A 426 0.48 -14.26 34.09
N SER A 427 1.51 -14.38 34.91
CA SER A 427 2.01 -13.30 35.77
C SER A 427 2.39 -12.02 35.01
N SER A 428 2.90 -12.13 33.78
CA SER A 428 3.20 -10.99 32.90
C SER A 428 1.95 -10.15 32.56
N ARG A 429 0.75 -10.74 32.62
CA ARG A 429 -0.53 -10.08 32.33
C ARG A 429 -1.24 -9.52 33.58
N TYR A 430 -0.71 -9.72 34.79
CA TYR A 430 -1.39 -9.30 36.03
C TYR A 430 -1.61 -7.78 36.13
N LYS A 431 -0.67 -6.98 35.60
CA LYS A 431 -0.85 -5.52 35.53
C LYS A 431 -2.03 -5.12 34.64
N HIS A 432 -2.24 -5.83 33.54
CA HIS A 432 -3.38 -5.60 32.64
C HIS A 432 -4.68 -6.07 33.29
N ALA A 433 -4.70 -7.26 33.88
CA ALA A 433 -5.86 -7.78 34.59
C ALA A 433 -6.30 -6.87 35.75
N ALA A 434 -5.37 -6.29 36.50
CA ALA A 434 -5.69 -5.34 37.57
C ALA A 434 -6.34 -4.06 37.01
N ARG A 435 -5.85 -3.55 35.88
CA ARG A 435 -6.47 -2.41 35.18
C ARG A 435 -7.87 -2.75 34.68
N HIS A 436 -8.06 -3.90 34.03
CA HIS A 436 -9.37 -4.36 33.58
C HIS A 436 -10.35 -4.53 34.74
N LEU A 437 -9.88 -4.94 35.92
CA LEU A 437 -10.74 -5.05 37.10
C LEU A 437 -11.18 -3.68 37.63
N ALA A 438 -10.28 -2.70 37.64
CA ALA A 438 -10.62 -1.31 37.97
C ALA A 438 -11.61 -0.71 36.97
N GLU A 439 -11.44 -1.01 35.69
CA GLU A 439 -12.36 -0.61 34.62
C GLU A 439 -13.75 -1.26 34.77
N CYS A 440 -13.81 -2.55 35.10
CA CYS A 440 -15.07 -3.21 35.47
C CYS A 440 -15.76 -2.53 36.66
N ALA A 441 -15.00 -1.94 37.59
CA ALA A 441 -15.57 -1.23 38.74
C ALA A 441 -16.12 0.14 38.33
N SER A 442 -15.46 0.85 37.40
CA SER A 442 -15.98 2.11 36.86
C SER A 442 -17.21 1.93 35.97
N LEU A 443 -17.34 0.78 35.28
CA LEU A 443 -18.51 0.50 34.44
C LEU A 443 -19.73 0.02 35.24
N ALA A 444 -19.53 -0.59 36.41
CA ALA A 444 -20.61 -1.19 37.19
C ALA A 444 -21.79 -0.24 37.53
N PRO A 445 -21.59 1.05 37.88
CA PRO A 445 -22.68 1.99 38.13
C PRO A 445 -23.51 2.34 36.89
N HIS A 446 -23.02 2.04 35.70
CA HIS A 446 -23.68 2.29 34.42
C HIS A 446 -24.40 1.06 33.86
N ILE A 447 -24.50 -0.02 34.65
CA ILE A 447 -25.16 -1.27 34.27
C ILE A 447 -26.40 -1.45 35.15
N ASP A 448 -27.58 -1.25 34.57
CA ASP A 448 -28.86 -1.41 35.27
C ASP A 448 -29.24 -2.89 35.46
N ASP A 449 -28.95 -3.72 34.45
CA ASP A 449 -29.20 -5.15 34.45
C ASP A 449 -27.94 -5.91 34.02
N PHE A 450 -27.47 -6.83 34.87
CA PHE A 450 -26.31 -7.68 34.57
C PHE A 450 -26.70 -8.95 33.79
N GLY A 451 -27.99 -9.21 33.57
CA GLY A 451 -28.48 -10.40 32.89
C GLY A 451 -28.01 -11.69 33.58
N SER A 452 -27.31 -12.55 32.83
CA SER A 452 -26.72 -13.79 33.35
C SER A 452 -25.35 -13.60 34.01
N ALA A 453 -24.72 -12.43 33.87
CA ALA A 453 -23.44 -12.14 34.50
C ALA A 453 -23.63 -11.77 35.97
N PRO A 454 -22.67 -12.09 36.87
CA PRO A 454 -22.76 -11.66 38.25
C PRO A 454 -22.58 -10.13 38.39
N PRO A 455 -23.30 -9.46 39.31
CA PRO A 455 -23.00 -8.08 39.70
C PRO A 455 -21.54 -7.91 40.16
N HIS A 456 -21.00 -6.70 40.10
CA HIS A 456 -19.58 -6.44 40.36
C HIS A 456 -19.09 -6.97 41.72
N ASP A 457 -19.84 -6.71 42.80
CA ASP A 457 -19.47 -7.16 44.14
C ASP A 457 -19.46 -8.69 44.27
N ALA A 458 -20.46 -9.36 43.66
CA ALA A 458 -20.53 -10.81 43.62
C ALA A 458 -19.37 -11.42 42.82
N TYR A 459 -19.02 -10.80 41.69
CA TYR A 459 -17.85 -11.18 40.89
C TYR A 459 -16.55 -11.03 41.68
N LEU A 460 -16.35 -9.93 42.40
CA LEU A 460 -15.16 -9.72 43.23
C LEU A 460 -15.01 -10.75 44.34
N VAL A 461 -16.11 -11.09 45.02
CA VAL A 461 -16.12 -12.12 46.06
C VAL A 461 -15.71 -13.47 45.48
N GLU A 462 -16.27 -13.84 44.33
CA GLU A 462 -15.96 -15.11 43.68
C GLU A 462 -14.51 -15.13 43.14
N LEU A 463 -14.06 -14.05 42.51
CA LEU A 463 -12.69 -13.91 42.01
C LEU A 463 -11.67 -14.07 43.15
N LYS A 464 -11.94 -13.48 44.32
CA LYS A 464 -11.10 -13.60 45.52
C LYS A 464 -11.15 -15.01 46.11
N ARG A 465 -12.31 -15.67 46.05
CA ARG A 465 -12.47 -17.06 46.50
C ARG A 465 -11.65 -18.03 45.64
N GLN A 466 -11.67 -17.86 44.31
CA GLN A 466 -10.98 -18.75 43.36
C GLN A 466 -9.47 -18.46 43.27
N HIS A 467 -9.06 -17.18 43.28
CA HIS A 467 -7.68 -16.77 43.01
C HIS A 467 -7.00 -16.04 44.16
N GLY A 468 -7.46 -16.19 45.40
CA GLY A 468 -6.91 -15.50 46.57
C GLY A 468 -5.42 -15.75 46.82
N ASN A 469 -4.88 -16.86 46.32
CA ASN A 469 -3.46 -17.22 46.39
C ASN A 469 -2.57 -16.50 45.35
N LYS A 470 -3.14 -15.79 44.37
CA LYS A 470 -2.38 -15.04 43.36
C LYS A 470 -1.89 -13.71 43.92
N HIS A 471 -0.99 -13.75 44.91
CA HIS A 471 -0.54 -12.58 45.67
C HIS A 471 0.00 -11.45 44.78
N GLY A 472 0.70 -11.77 43.69
CA GLY A 472 1.23 -10.77 42.74
C GLY A 472 0.16 -10.00 41.96
N PHE A 473 -1.04 -10.56 41.80
CA PHE A 473 -2.20 -9.85 41.25
C PHE A 473 -2.83 -8.96 42.32
N TRP A 474 -3.13 -9.51 43.50
CA TRP A 474 -3.79 -8.78 44.60
C TRP A 474 -2.94 -7.65 45.19
N SER A 475 -1.61 -7.69 45.06
CA SER A 475 -0.74 -6.58 45.47
C SER A 475 -0.87 -5.34 44.58
N LEU A 476 -1.36 -5.50 43.34
CA LEU A 476 -1.54 -4.39 42.38
C LEU A 476 -2.89 -3.68 42.58
N MET A 477 -3.78 -4.24 43.41
CA MET A 477 -5.10 -3.69 43.73
C MET A 477 -5.11 -2.88 45.04
N ARG A 478 -3.94 -2.59 45.62
CA ARG A 478 -3.79 -1.88 46.90
C ARG A 478 -3.44 -0.42 46.73
#